data_AF-A0A537H396-F1
#
_entry.id   AF-A0A537H396-F1
#
_cell.length_a   1.000
_cell.length_b   1.000
_cell.length_c   1.000
_cell.angle_alpha   90.00
_cell.angle_beta   90.00
_cell.angle_gamma   90.00
#
_symmetry.space_group_name_H-M   'P 1'
#
loop_
_entity.id
_entity.type
_entity.pdbx_description
1 polymer ?
#
loop_
_entity_poly.entity_id
_entity_poly.type
_entity_poly.pdbx_seq_one_letter_code
_entity_poly.pdbx_strand_id
1 'polypeptide(L)'
;MSSNPSVDVKKPPFIGLWLKAMRVPFLQATFVPIILGGVIAWETLRAFNWDTFLFTLLGASLIQIASNMFNDYFDFKSGNDLQVRHQNPFAGGGRILTAGLIRPSTHLIVSTSCLILGSLIGFYLIFQLGLYQLFWFGLVGVVSTYFYVGPPFKLAYRGVGEFLVGLNFGPIMTLGAYYVQTGSLASATVPLLASIPVGLLIAAVLWINEFPDMDADKAVGKKTLVLRLGYLRSVTVYVGLLATSYFLVLLY
;
A
#
# COMPACT_ATOMS: atom_id res chain seq x y z
N MET A 1 -16.43 12.38 -38.33
CA MET A 1 -16.63 11.33 -37.30
C MET A 1 -15.49 10.33 -37.44
N SER A 2 -14.39 10.52 -36.71
CA SER A 2 -13.27 9.57 -36.72
C SER A 2 -13.59 8.42 -35.78
N SER A 3 -13.90 7.26 -36.34
CA SER A 3 -13.97 6.00 -35.62
C SER A 3 -12.62 5.71 -34.98
N ASN A 4 -12.53 5.83 -33.65
CA ASN A 4 -11.38 5.34 -32.90
C ASN A 4 -11.27 3.83 -33.16
N PRO A 5 -10.10 3.31 -33.59
CA PRO A 5 -9.91 1.88 -33.70
C PRO A 5 -10.02 1.30 -32.28
N SER A 6 -11.05 0.51 -32.04
CA SER A 6 -11.16 -0.30 -30.82
C SER A 6 -9.98 -1.26 -30.83
N VAL A 7 -8.91 -0.89 -30.13
CA VAL A 7 -7.81 -1.80 -29.82
C VAL A 7 -8.47 -2.98 -29.11
N ASP A 8 -8.49 -4.13 -29.79
CA ASP A 8 -9.14 -5.34 -29.29
C ASP A 8 -8.25 -5.91 -28.17
N VAL A 9 -8.38 -5.32 -26.97
CA VAL A 9 -7.62 -5.71 -25.79
C VAL A 9 -8.09 -7.11 -25.41
N LYS A 10 -7.33 -8.12 -25.81
CA LYS A 10 -7.61 -9.52 -25.47
C LYS A 10 -7.78 -9.65 -23.97
N LYS A 11 -9.00 -9.96 -23.53
CA LYS A 11 -9.34 -10.08 -22.12
C LYS A 11 -8.49 -11.21 -21.51
N PRO A 12 -7.72 -10.93 -20.43
CA PRO A 12 -6.97 -11.99 -19.76
C PRO A 12 -7.92 -13.04 -19.18
N PRO A 13 -7.44 -14.28 -18.92
CA PRO A 13 -8.23 -15.28 -18.23
C PRO A 13 -8.69 -14.76 -16.87
N PHE A 14 -9.82 -15.27 -16.35
CA PHE A 14 -10.47 -14.76 -15.14
C PHE A 14 -9.51 -14.55 -13.97
N ILE A 15 -8.65 -15.54 -13.70
CA ILE A 15 -7.65 -15.46 -12.62
C ILE A 15 -6.64 -14.34 -12.90
N GLY A 16 -6.07 -14.28 -14.10
CA GLY A 16 -5.10 -13.24 -14.48
C GLY A 16 -5.69 -11.83 -14.43
N LEU A 17 -6.97 -11.69 -14.77
CA LEU A 17 -7.70 -10.42 -14.65
C LEU A 17 -7.73 -9.93 -13.20
N TRP A 18 -8.12 -10.80 -12.26
CA TRP A 18 -8.24 -10.43 -10.86
C TRP A 18 -6.89 -10.29 -10.14
N LEU A 19 -5.88 -11.11 -10.49
CA LEU A 19 -4.51 -10.91 -9.99
C LEU A 19 -3.97 -9.54 -10.38
N LYS A 20 -4.28 -9.08 -11.60
CA LYS A 20 -3.93 -7.73 -12.06
C LYS A 20 -4.76 -6.66 -11.33
N ALA A 21 -6.06 -6.87 -11.11
CA ALA A 21 -6.94 -5.92 -10.40
C ALA A 21 -6.55 -5.71 -8.95
N MET A 22 -6.20 -6.80 -8.26
CA MET A 22 -5.74 -6.78 -6.88
C MET A 22 -4.30 -6.26 -6.74
N ARG A 23 -3.59 -6.09 -7.87
CA ARG A 23 -2.18 -5.69 -7.93
C ARG A 23 -1.31 -6.61 -7.07
N VAL A 24 -1.52 -7.93 -7.17
CA VAL A 24 -0.88 -8.96 -6.32
C VAL A 24 0.64 -8.84 -6.22
N PRO A 25 1.40 -8.49 -7.28
CA PRO A 25 2.85 -8.28 -7.14
C PRO A 25 3.25 -7.20 -6.12
N PHE A 26 2.36 -6.24 -5.81
CA PHE A 26 2.61 -5.22 -4.79
C PHE A 26 2.47 -5.76 -3.35
N LEU A 27 1.93 -6.98 -3.16
CA LEU A 27 1.84 -7.62 -1.83
C LEU A 27 3.20 -7.84 -1.16
N GLN A 28 4.29 -7.84 -1.93
CA GLN A 28 5.64 -7.83 -1.38
C GLN A 28 5.85 -6.69 -0.36
N ALA A 29 5.22 -5.53 -0.56
CA ALA A 29 5.29 -4.41 0.37
C ALA A 29 4.64 -4.73 1.73
N THR A 30 3.65 -5.61 1.78
CA THR A 30 3.05 -6.10 3.03
C THR A 30 3.79 -7.31 3.59
N PHE A 31 4.27 -8.22 2.73
CA PHE A 31 4.95 -9.43 3.18
C PHE A 31 6.25 -9.12 3.92
N VAL A 32 7.09 -8.23 3.38
CA VAL A 32 8.38 -7.87 3.97
C VAL A 32 8.27 -7.38 5.42
N PRO A 33 7.47 -6.35 5.76
CA PRO A 33 7.37 -5.85 7.13
C PRO A 33 6.72 -6.85 8.10
N ILE A 34 5.75 -7.66 7.64
CA ILE A 34 5.12 -8.69 8.49
C ILE A 34 6.10 -9.82 8.81
N ILE A 35 6.82 -10.30 7.80
CA ILE A 35 7.90 -11.29 7.98
C ILE A 35 8.95 -10.71 8.94
N LEU A 36 9.38 -9.46 8.74
CA LEU A 36 10.34 -8.81 9.63
C LEU A 36 9.86 -8.78 11.08
N GLY A 37 8.61 -8.34 11.32
CA GLY A 37 8.03 -8.32 12.67
C GLY A 37 7.98 -9.71 13.32
N GLY A 38 7.61 -10.73 12.54
CA GLY A 38 7.58 -12.12 13.00
C GLY A 38 8.97 -12.70 13.28
N VAL A 39 9.95 -12.43 12.42
CA VAL A 39 11.35 -12.88 12.61
C VAL A 39 11.96 -12.23 13.84
N ILE A 40 11.72 -10.93 14.06
CA ILE A 40 12.22 -10.25 15.26
C ILE A 40 11.55 -10.84 16.52
N ALA A 41 10.24 -11.11 16.49
CA ALA A 41 9.55 -11.76 17.61
C ALA A 41 10.12 -13.16 17.94
N TRP A 42 10.43 -13.95 16.90
CA TRP A 42 11.11 -15.23 17.06
C TRP A 42 12.49 -15.00 17.66
N GLU A 43 13.31 -14.11 17.12
CA GLU A 43 14.68 -14.01 17.59
C GLU A 43 14.80 -13.43 19.01
N THR A 44 14.03 -12.40 19.33
CA THR A 44 14.16 -11.73 20.63
C THR A 44 13.49 -12.48 21.78
N LEU A 45 12.33 -13.11 21.52
CA LEU A 45 11.50 -13.72 22.57
C LEU A 45 11.20 -15.21 22.34
N ARG A 46 11.71 -15.81 21.26
CA ARG A 46 11.35 -17.18 20.83
C ARG A 46 9.84 -17.35 20.64
N ALA A 47 9.15 -16.26 20.34
CA ALA A 47 7.71 -16.22 20.15
C ALA A 47 7.39 -16.25 18.64
N PHE A 48 6.83 -17.36 18.18
CA PHE A 48 6.32 -17.48 16.82
C PHE A 48 5.19 -18.51 16.75
N ASN A 49 4.01 -18.09 16.31
CA ASN A 49 2.86 -18.94 16.08
C ASN A 49 2.42 -18.79 14.62
N TRP A 50 2.40 -19.92 13.90
CA TRP A 50 2.06 -19.94 12.49
C TRP A 50 0.64 -19.47 12.20
N ASP A 51 -0.33 -19.83 13.04
CA ASP A 51 -1.74 -19.48 12.80
C ASP A 51 -1.93 -17.96 12.87
N THR A 52 -1.47 -17.32 13.96
CA THR A 52 -1.59 -15.87 14.12
C THR A 52 -0.74 -15.11 13.09
N PHE A 53 0.40 -15.67 12.69
CA PHE A 53 1.23 -15.11 11.61
C PHE A 53 0.50 -15.13 10.26
N LEU A 54 -0.07 -16.28 9.89
CA LEU A 54 -0.79 -16.43 8.63
C LEU A 54 -2.07 -15.59 8.60
N PHE A 55 -2.81 -15.48 9.71
CA PHE A 55 -3.93 -14.55 9.81
C PHE A 55 -3.49 -13.10 9.68
N THR A 56 -2.37 -12.71 10.30
CA THR A 56 -1.82 -11.35 10.16
C THR A 56 -1.48 -11.05 8.71
N LEU A 57 -0.79 -11.97 8.03
CA LEU A 57 -0.40 -11.85 6.63
C LEU A 57 -1.64 -11.75 5.72
N LEU A 58 -2.63 -12.62 5.90
CA LEU A 58 -3.87 -12.62 5.13
C LEU A 58 -4.68 -11.34 5.35
N GLY A 59 -4.88 -10.95 6.62
CA GLY A 59 -5.63 -9.75 6.99
C GLY A 59 -5.01 -8.49 6.40
N ALA A 60 -3.71 -8.28 6.59
CA ALA A 60 -3.00 -7.13 6.05
C ALA A 60 -2.97 -7.12 4.52
N SER A 61 -2.84 -8.29 3.87
CA SER A 61 -2.88 -8.39 2.40
C SER A 61 -4.25 -7.99 1.86
N LEU A 62 -5.34 -8.38 2.51
CA LEU A 62 -6.69 -7.96 2.12
C LEU A 62 -6.88 -6.44 2.26
N ILE A 63 -6.34 -5.84 3.33
CA ILE A 63 -6.34 -4.38 3.50
C ILE A 63 -5.51 -3.69 2.40
N GLN A 64 -4.33 -4.22 2.06
CA GLN A 64 -3.52 -3.67 0.98
C GLN A 64 -4.22 -3.80 -0.38
N ILE A 65 -4.84 -4.96 -0.67
CA ILE A 65 -5.62 -5.17 -1.89
C ILE A 65 -6.75 -4.15 -1.97
N ALA A 66 -7.48 -3.92 -0.88
CA ALA A 66 -8.49 -2.87 -0.83
C ALA A 66 -7.90 -1.48 -1.11
N SER A 67 -6.73 -1.14 -0.54
CA SER A 67 -6.07 0.14 -0.81
C SER A 67 -5.71 0.32 -2.28
N ASN A 68 -5.11 -0.70 -2.90
CA ASN A 68 -4.77 -0.74 -4.32
C ASN A 68 -6.02 -0.54 -5.19
N MET A 69 -7.10 -1.24 -4.86
CA MET A 69 -8.35 -1.21 -5.63
C MET A 69 -9.13 0.10 -5.43
N PHE A 70 -9.12 0.69 -4.23
CA PHE A 70 -9.66 2.03 -4.01
C PHE A 70 -8.86 3.08 -4.78
N ASN A 71 -7.53 2.97 -4.81
CA ASN A 71 -6.68 3.85 -5.62
C ASN A 71 -7.11 3.81 -7.10
N ASP A 72 -7.16 2.63 -7.71
CA ASP A 72 -7.62 2.45 -9.09
C ASP A 72 -9.05 3.01 -9.31
N TYR A 73 -9.98 2.77 -8.38
CA TYR A 73 -11.36 3.27 -8.50
C TYR A 73 -11.46 4.80 -8.44
N PHE A 74 -10.78 5.44 -7.49
CA PHE A 74 -10.85 6.89 -7.32
C PHE A 74 -10.06 7.63 -8.39
N ASP A 75 -8.92 7.09 -8.84
CA ASP A 75 -8.15 7.68 -9.93
C ASP A 75 -8.91 7.52 -11.27
N PHE A 76 -9.59 6.40 -11.52
CA PHE A 76 -10.54 6.27 -12.64
C PHE A 76 -11.68 7.27 -12.55
N LYS A 77 -12.33 7.41 -11.39
CA LYS A 77 -13.46 8.35 -11.20
C LYS A 77 -13.05 9.81 -11.37
N SER A 78 -11.82 10.17 -10.99
CA SER A 78 -11.28 11.52 -11.17
C SER A 78 -10.86 11.83 -12.61
N GLY A 79 -10.74 10.79 -13.46
CA GLY A 79 -10.19 10.90 -14.80
C GLY A 79 -8.67 10.95 -14.86
N ASN A 80 -7.96 10.72 -13.75
CA ASN A 80 -6.50 10.72 -13.69
C ASN A 80 -5.90 9.69 -14.67
N ASP A 81 -6.38 8.45 -14.60
CA ASP A 81 -5.88 7.35 -15.45
C ASP A 81 -6.07 7.61 -16.96
N LEU A 82 -6.99 8.51 -17.34
CA LEU A 82 -7.23 8.88 -18.74
C LEU A 82 -6.21 9.90 -19.27
N GLN A 83 -5.45 10.55 -18.37
CA GLN A 83 -4.48 11.59 -18.70
C GLN A 83 -3.05 11.05 -18.83
N VAL A 84 -2.80 9.78 -18.49
CA VAL A 84 -1.48 9.16 -18.54
C VAL A 84 -1.02 8.97 -19.99
N ARG A 85 -0.02 9.75 -20.41
CA ARG A 85 0.47 9.79 -21.81
C ARG A 85 1.56 8.75 -22.11
N HIS A 86 2.42 8.46 -21.14
CA HIS A 86 3.57 7.57 -21.32
C HIS A 86 3.36 6.27 -20.55
N GLN A 87 3.37 5.16 -21.28
CA GLN A 87 3.17 3.84 -20.69
C GLN A 87 4.52 3.21 -20.35
N ASN A 88 4.74 2.90 -19.08
CA ASN A 88 5.87 2.11 -18.61
C ASN A 88 5.43 1.22 -17.42
N PRO A 89 6.28 0.31 -16.91
CA PRO A 89 5.93 -0.58 -15.81
C PRO A 89 5.50 0.12 -14.50
N PHE A 90 5.79 1.42 -14.37
CA PHE A 90 5.53 2.25 -13.20
C PHE A 90 4.31 3.19 -13.38
N ALA A 91 3.74 3.31 -14.59
CA ALA A 91 2.75 4.34 -14.93
C ALA A 91 1.31 3.83 -15.06
N GLY A 92 0.35 4.60 -14.54
CA GLY A 92 -1.09 4.49 -14.86
C GLY A 92 -1.84 3.27 -14.31
N GLY A 93 -1.44 2.77 -13.13
CA GLY A 93 -2.22 1.77 -12.37
C GLY A 93 -2.51 0.44 -13.10
N GLY A 94 -3.52 -0.31 -12.60
CA GLY A 94 -3.90 -1.61 -13.18
C GLY A 94 -4.55 -1.52 -14.58
N ARG A 95 -5.06 -0.33 -14.96
CA ARG A 95 -5.76 -0.03 -16.23
C ARG A 95 -6.98 -0.90 -16.54
N ILE A 96 -7.47 -1.63 -15.55
CA ILE A 96 -8.59 -2.57 -15.75
C ILE A 96 -9.91 -1.81 -15.92
N LEU A 97 -10.06 -0.68 -15.21
CA LEU A 97 -11.24 0.17 -15.31
C LEU A 97 -11.25 0.99 -16.61
N THR A 98 -10.12 1.60 -16.97
CA THR A 98 -9.98 2.36 -18.22
C THR A 98 -10.14 1.48 -19.46
N ALA A 99 -9.70 0.22 -19.40
CA ALA A 99 -9.92 -0.76 -20.47
C ALA A 99 -11.33 -1.40 -20.47
N GLY A 100 -12.22 -1.03 -19.53
CA GLY A 100 -13.59 -1.57 -19.46
C GLY A 100 -13.68 -3.06 -19.13
N LEU A 101 -12.62 -3.68 -18.60
CA LEU A 101 -12.55 -5.12 -18.35
C LEU A 101 -13.35 -5.55 -17.10
N ILE A 102 -13.50 -4.64 -16.13
CA ILE A 102 -14.33 -4.80 -14.92
C ILE A 102 -15.18 -3.54 -14.75
N ARG A 103 -16.45 -3.71 -14.36
CA ARG A 103 -17.33 -2.58 -14.04
C ARG A 103 -16.83 -1.84 -12.78
N PRO A 104 -16.81 -0.50 -12.74
CA PRO A 104 -16.37 0.25 -11.56
C PRO A 104 -17.13 -0.12 -10.28
N SER A 105 -18.43 -0.44 -10.37
CA SER A 105 -19.22 -0.91 -9.23
C SER A 105 -18.74 -2.25 -8.68
N THR A 106 -18.43 -3.21 -9.55
CA THR A 106 -17.87 -4.51 -9.15
C THR A 106 -16.49 -4.34 -8.51
N HIS A 107 -15.65 -3.48 -9.07
CA HIS A 107 -14.34 -3.16 -8.49
C HIS A 107 -14.49 -2.59 -7.08
N LEU A 108 -15.40 -1.64 -6.88
CA LEU A 108 -15.66 -1.03 -5.57
C LEU A 108 -16.21 -2.05 -4.56
N ILE A 109 -17.12 -2.94 -4.97
CA ILE A 109 -17.67 -3.99 -4.11
C ILE A 109 -16.54 -4.90 -3.63
N VAL A 110 -15.70 -5.41 -4.53
CA VAL A 110 -14.59 -6.31 -4.16
C VAL A 110 -13.57 -5.60 -3.27
N SER A 111 -13.23 -4.35 -3.57
CA SER A 111 -12.36 -3.51 -2.73
C SER A 111 -12.90 -3.40 -1.30
N THR A 112 -14.21 -3.09 -1.18
CA THR A 112 -14.88 -2.94 0.12
C THR A 112 -14.99 -4.27 0.86
N SER A 113 -15.26 -5.37 0.15
CA SER A 113 -15.26 -6.71 0.73
C SER A 113 -13.88 -7.09 1.29
N CYS A 114 -12.80 -6.79 0.57
CA CYS A 114 -11.44 -7.02 1.07
C CYS A 114 -11.15 -6.21 2.33
N LEU A 115 -11.55 -4.93 2.36
CA LEU A 115 -11.40 -4.07 3.54
C LEU A 115 -12.15 -4.65 4.75
N ILE A 116 -13.39 -5.08 4.56
CA ILE A 116 -14.23 -5.68 5.61
C ILE A 116 -13.61 -6.99 6.10
N LEU A 117 -13.27 -7.92 5.20
CA LEU A 117 -12.70 -9.22 5.57
C LEU A 117 -11.35 -9.07 6.28
N GLY A 118 -10.47 -8.19 5.80
CA GLY A 118 -9.21 -7.89 6.48
C GLY A 118 -9.42 -7.31 7.88
N SER A 119 -10.42 -6.42 8.03
CA SER A 119 -10.78 -5.83 9.33
C SER A 119 -11.35 -6.88 10.29
N LEU A 120 -12.19 -7.80 9.80
CA LEU A 120 -12.73 -8.91 10.61
C LEU A 120 -11.62 -9.83 11.12
N ILE A 121 -10.60 -10.12 10.30
CA ILE A 121 -9.41 -10.86 10.75
C ILE A 121 -8.66 -10.08 11.83
N GLY A 122 -8.49 -8.77 11.67
CA GLY A 122 -7.91 -7.91 12.69
C GLY A 122 -8.68 -7.96 14.02
N PHE A 123 -10.00 -7.85 13.98
CA PHE A 123 -10.86 -7.99 15.17
C PHE A 123 -10.76 -9.38 15.79
N TYR A 124 -10.77 -10.43 14.97
CA TYR A 124 -10.56 -11.80 15.44
C TYR A 124 -9.25 -11.92 16.23
N LEU A 125 -8.13 -11.41 15.70
CA LEU A 125 -6.84 -11.42 16.40
C LEU A 125 -6.87 -10.61 17.71
N ILE A 126 -7.51 -9.44 17.71
CA ILE A 126 -7.67 -8.60 18.92
C ILE A 126 -8.37 -9.39 20.03
N PHE A 127 -9.52 -10.00 19.73
CA PHE A 127 -10.32 -10.69 20.74
C PHE A 127 -9.73 -12.03 21.14
N GLN A 128 -9.18 -12.79 20.19
CA GLN A 128 -8.58 -14.10 20.45
C GLN A 128 -7.34 -14.00 21.34
N LEU A 129 -6.56 -12.94 21.20
CA LEU A 129 -5.29 -12.75 21.92
C LEU A 129 -5.40 -11.76 23.09
N GLY A 130 -6.53 -11.06 23.24
CA GLY A 130 -6.71 -10.01 24.25
C GLY A 130 -5.87 -8.74 24.00
N LEU A 131 -5.43 -8.50 22.76
CA LEU A 131 -4.48 -7.44 22.40
C LEU A 131 -5.19 -6.16 21.95
N TYR A 132 -5.89 -5.47 22.86
CA TYR A 132 -6.72 -4.30 22.51
C TYR A 132 -5.97 -3.15 21.84
N GLN A 133 -4.68 -2.97 22.11
CA GLN A 133 -3.84 -1.94 21.47
C GLN A 133 -3.66 -2.20 19.97
N LEU A 134 -3.84 -3.44 19.49
CA LEU A 134 -3.79 -3.79 18.07
C LEU A 134 -4.90 -3.07 17.27
N PHE A 135 -5.98 -2.65 17.94
CA PHE A 135 -7.03 -1.81 17.35
C PHE A 135 -6.46 -0.53 16.72
N TRP A 136 -5.49 0.12 17.36
CA TRP A 136 -4.93 1.39 16.85
C TRP A 136 -4.11 1.18 15.56
N PHE A 137 -3.36 0.09 15.47
CA PHE A 137 -2.65 -0.29 14.24
C PHE A 137 -3.64 -0.57 13.11
N GLY A 138 -4.69 -1.35 13.39
CA GLY A 138 -5.77 -1.63 12.45
C GLY A 138 -6.51 -0.37 12.01
N LEU A 139 -6.83 0.52 12.95
CA LEU A 139 -7.52 1.78 12.67
C LEU A 139 -6.70 2.66 11.73
N VAL A 140 -5.41 2.84 11.99
CA VAL A 140 -4.51 3.60 11.10
C VAL A 140 -4.49 2.97 9.70
N GLY A 141 -4.40 1.64 9.59
CA GLY A 141 -4.41 0.94 8.31
C GLY A 141 -5.73 1.12 7.53
N VAL A 142 -6.88 0.98 8.19
CA VAL A 142 -8.21 1.13 7.57
C VAL A 142 -8.48 2.58 7.16
N VAL A 143 -8.20 3.54 8.05
CA VAL A 143 -8.34 4.97 7.79
C VAL A 143 -7.44 5.38 6.62
N SER A 144 -6.18 4.94 6.62
CA SER A 144 -5.25 5.19 5.52
C SER A 144 -5.78 4.59 4.22
N THR A 145 -6.22 3.33 4.23
CA THR A 145 -6.71 2.61 3.04
C THR A 145 -7.76 3.39 2.26
N TYR A 146 -8.78 3.94 2.95
CA TYR A 146 -9.84 4.69 2.29
C TYR A 146 -9.47 6.15 2.05
N PHE A 147 -9.00 6.87 3.08
CA PHE A 147 -8.79 8.32 2.99
C PHE A 147 -7.50 8.73 2.27
N TYR A 148 -6.63 7.77 1.93
CA TYR A 148 -5.47 8.02 1.08
C TYR A 148 -5.89 8.67 -0.24
N VAL A 149 -6.92 8.16 -0.90
CA VAL A 149 -7.46 8.71 -2.16
C VAL A 149 -8.92 9.15 -2.06
N GLY A 150 -9.68 8.59 -1.11
CA GLY A 150 -11.10 8.82 -0.95
C GLY A 150 -11.45 10.15 -0.26
N PRO A 151 -12.64 10.72 -0.55
CA PRO A 151 -13.14 11.91 0.13
C PRO A 151 -13.49 11.64 1.60
N PRO A 152 -13.47 12.67 2.47
CA PRO A 152 -13.20 14.08 2.16
C PRO A 152 -11.71 14.45 2.19
N PHE A 153 -10.84 13.58 2.72
CA PHE A 153 -9.45 13.96 3.00
C PHE A 153 -8.56 13.86 1.76
N LYS A 154 -8.62 12.77 0.98
CA LYS A 154 -7.75 12.56 -0.20
C LYS A 154 -6.27 12.84 0.11
N LEU A 155 -5.69 12.16 1.09
CA LEU A 155 -4.38 12.48 1.64
C LEU A 155 -3.24 12.45 0.60
N ALA A 156 -3.28 11.54 -0.39
CA ALA A 156 -2.35 11.49 -1.51
C ALA A 156 -2.37 12.78 -2.37
N TYR A 157 -3.50 13.49 -2.41
CA TYR A 157 -3.63 14.76 -3.13
C TYR A 157 -3.02 15.93 -2.36
N ARG A 158 -2.58 15.71 -1.12
CA ARG A 158 -2.12 16.76 -0.19
C ARG A 158 -0.62 16.74 0.07
N GLY A 159 0.14 15.84 -0.57
CA GLY A 159 1.60 15.74 -0.37
C GLY A 159 1.98 15.17 0.99
N VAL A 160 1.15 14.28 1.52
CA VAL A 160 1.48 13.49 2.72
C VAL A 160 1.43 11.98 2.43
N GLY A 161 1.20 11.59 1.17
CA GLY A 161 0.91 10.22 0.81
C GLY A 161 2.13 9.30 0.99
N GLU A 162 3.28 9.78 0.57
CA GLU A 162 4.57 9.10 0.60
C GLU A 162 5.02 8.85 2.04
N PHE A 163 4.82 9.84 2.92
CA PHE A 163 5.03 9.68 4.36
C PHE A 163 4.08 8.64 4.95
N LEU A 164 2.78 8.71 4.62
CA LEU A 164 1.79 7.75 5.11
C LEU A 164 2.08 6.32 4.66
N VAL A 165 2.55 6.14 3.42
CA VAL A 165 2.97 4.82 2.91
C VAL A 165 4.19 4.31 3.69
N GLY A 166 5.22 5.14 3.88
CA GLY A 166 6.37 4.74 4.70
C GLY A 166 5.99 4.39 6.15
N LEU A 167 5.07 5.16 6.76
CA LEU A 167 4.57 4.92 8.11
C LEU A 167 3.74 3.62 8.20
N ASN A 168 2.81 3.41 7.27
CA ASN A 168 1.92 2.24 7.30
C ASN A 168 2.70 0.94 7.04
N PHE A 169 3.50 0.92 5.98
CA PHE A 169 4.23 -0.28 5.60
C PHE A 169 5.50 -0.51 6.41
N GLY A 170 6.11 0.52 6.99
CA GLY A 170 7.23 0.37 7.93
C GLY A 170 6.73 0.08 9.35
N PRO A 171 6.70 1.08 10.24
CA PRO A 171 6.40 0.90 11.66
C PRO A 171 5.06 0.20 11.95
N ILE A 172 3.96 0.62 11.31
CA ILE A 172 2.62 0.11 11.67
C ILE A 172 2.50 -1.39 11.38
N MET A 173 2.85 -1.84 10.16
CA MET A 173 2.79 -3.26 9.82
C MET A 173 3.81 -4.09 10.61
N THR A 174 5.05 -3.61 10.75
CA THR A 174 6.12 -4.36 11.43
C THR A 174 5.83 -4.53 12.92
N LEU A 175 5.45 -3.44 13.60
CA LEU A 175 5.11 -3.48 15.03
C LEU A 175 3.79 -4.22 15.28
N GLY A 176 2.81 -4.09 14.40
CA GLY A 176 1.55 -4.85 14.50
C GLY A 176 1.80 -6.36 14.42
N ALA A 177 2.60 -6.80 13.45
CA ALA A 177 2.99 -8.20 13.30
C ALA A 177 3.81 -8.70 14.50
N TYR A 178 4.80 -7.92 14.95
CA TYR A 178 5.55 -8.23 16.15
C TYR A 178 4.64 -8.38 17.37
N TYR A 179 3.70 -7.45 17.57
CA TYR A 179 2.80 -7.46 18.72
C TYR A 179 1.86 -8.66 18.72
N VAL A 180 1.34 -9.07 17.55
CA VAL A 180 0.53 -10.28 17.42
C VAL A 180 1.31 -11.53 17.83
N GLN A 181 2.61 -11.60 17.51
CA GLN A 181 3.44 -12.75 17.84
C GLN A 181 3.86 -12.79 19.32
N THR A 182 4.18 -11.63 19.90
CA THR A 182 4.77 -11.56 21.24
C THR A 182 3.77 -11.28 22.35
N GLY A 183 2.59 -10.75 22.01
CA GLY A 183 1.61 -10.26 22.96
C GLY A 183 2.08 -9.05 23.79
N SER A 184 3.22 -8.44 23.47
CA SER A 184 3.79 -7.33 24.25
C SER A 184 4.55 -6.32 23.38
N LEU A 185 4.35 -5.03 23.67
CA LEU A 185 5.11 -3.92 23.08
C LEU A 185 6.29 -3.46 23.95
N ALA A 186 6.57 -4.11 25.08
CA ALA A 186 7.62 -3.68 26.02
C ALA A 186 9.03 -3.65 25.40
N SER A 187 9.28 -4.51 24.40
CA SER A 187 10.56 -4.60 23.68
C SER A 187 10.45 -4.16 22.23
N ALA A 188 9.60 -3.17 21.95
CA ALA A 188 9.30 -2.70 20.60
C ALA A 188 10.40 -1.84 19.95
N THR A 189 11.50 -1.50 20.65
CA THR A 189 12.57 -0.66 20.09
C THR A 189 13.23 -1.28 18.87
N VAL A 190 13.60 -2.57 18.94
CA VAL A 190 14.24 -3.29 17.82
C VAL A 190 13.33 -3.35 16.59
N PRO A 191 12.07 -3.83 16.67
CA PRO A 191 11.20 -3.85 15.49
C PRO A 191 10.85 -2.46 14.98
N LEU A 192 10.76 -1.44 15.85
CA LEU A 192 10.57 -0.06 15.41
C LEU A 192 11.74 0.43 14.56
N LEU A 193 12.98 0.29 15.04
CA LEU A 193 14.16 0.72 14.30
C LEU A 193 14.28 -0.05 12.97
N ALA A 194 14.21 -1.39 13.02
CA ALA A 194 14.30 -2.24 11.84
C ALA A 194 13.21 -1.95 10.78
N SER A 195 12.07 -1.40 11.17
CA SER A 195 10.99 -1.03 10.25
C SER A 195 11.25 0.25 9.46
N ILE A 196 12.15 1.13 9.91
CA ILE A 196 12.40 2.43 9.28
C ILE A 196 13.01 2.25 7.87
N PRO A 197 14.09 1.44 7.68
CA PRO A 197 14.65 1.21 6.35
C PRO A 197 13.64 0.60 5.39
N VAL A 198 12.80 -0.33 5.87
CA VAL A 198 11.72 -0.96 5.10
C VAL A 198 10.68 0.09 4.67
N GLY A 199 10.22 0.94 5.60
CA GLY A 199 9.29 2.02 5.30
C GLY A 199 9.85 3.01 4.27
N LEU A 200 11.14 3.37 4.38
CA LEU A 200 11.82 4.25 3.42
C LEU A 200 11.89 3.63 2.02
N LEU A 201 12.20 2.33 1.91
CA LEU A 201 12.26 1.63 0.62
C LEU A 201 10.88 1.53 -0.03
N ILE A 202 9.83 1.24 0.75
CA ILE A 202 8.47 1.16 0.21
C ILE A 202 7.95 2.55 -0.17
N ALA A 203 8.28 3.59 0.60
CA ALA A 203 8.02 4.98 0.21
C ALA A 203 8.76 5.34 -1.09
N ALA A 204 10.00 4.88 -1.28
CA ALA A 204 10.75 5.07 -2.52
C ALA A 204 10.10 4.34 -3.72
N VAL A 205 9.50 3.17 -3.51
CA VAL A 205 8.71 2.47 -4.54
C VAL A 205 7.50 3.29 -4.97
N LEU A 206 6.77 3.91 -4.04
CA LEU A 206 5.71 4.84 -4.40
C LEU A 206 6.28 6.07 -5.14
N TRP A 207 7.34 6.65 -4.61
CA TRP A 207 7.98 7.86 -5.14
C TRP A 207 8.39 7.71 -6.61
N ILE A 208 8.97 6.56 -6.98
CA ILE A 208 9.36 6.32 -8.37
C ILE A 208 8.15 6.17 -9.30
N ASN A 209 7.03 5.62 -8.80
CA ASN A 209 5.78 5.49 -9.57
C ASN A 209 5.09 6.82 -9.83
N GLU A 210 5.38 7.86 -9.05
CA GLU A 210 4.76 9.19 -9.22
C GLU A 210 5.45 10.04 -10.30
N PHE A 211 6.70 9.73 -10.71
CA PHE A 211 7.38 10.49 -11.77
C PHE A 211 6.67 10.39 -13.14
N PRO A 212 6.29 9.20 -13.63
CA PRO A 212 5.56 9.09 -14.89
C PRO A 212 4.17 9.73 -14.84
N ASP A 213 3.58 9.77 -13.65
CA ASP A 213 2.20 10.21 -13.44
C ASP A 213 2.10 11.72 -13.14
N MET A 214 3.22 12.45 -13.06
CA MET A 214 3.24 13.88 -12.69
C MET A 214 2.28 14.75 -13.51
N ASP A 215 2.23 14.56 -14.84
CA ASP A 215 1.34 15.34 -15.71
C ASP A 215 -0.14 14.98 -15.50
N ALA A 216 -0.43 13.69 -15.29
CA ALA A 216 -1.78 13.19 -15.04
C ALA A 216 -2.29 13.65 -13.66
N ASP A 217 -1.45 13.54 -12.64
CA ASP A 217 -1.70 14.02 -11.28
C ASP A 217 -1.95 15.53 -11.26
N LYS A 218 -1.16 16.31 -12.01
CA LYS A 218 -1.36 17.76 -12.16
C LYS A 218 -2.71 18.08 -12.79
N ALA A 219 -3.13 17.33 -13.80
CA ALA A 219 -4.39 17.58 -14.53
C ALA A 219 -5.63 17.41 -13.65
N VAL A 220 -5.58 16.55 -12.64
CA VAL A 220 -6.70 16.31 -11.71
C VAL A 220 -6.52 16.98 -10.33
N GLY A 221 -5.46 17.77 -10.16
CA GLY A 221 -5.16 18.47 -8.91
C GLY A 221 -4.66 17.56 -7.78
N LYS A 222 -4.13 16.37 -8.09
CA LYS A 222 -3.45 15.49 -7.14
C LYS A 222 -2.04 16.01 -6.90
N LYS A 223 -1.86 16.74 -5.80
CA LYS A 223 -0.58 17.42 -5.48
C LYS A 223 0.29 16.55 -4.58
N THR A 224 0.84 15.47 -5.14
CA THR A 224 1.88 14.62 -4.50
C THR A 224 3.11 15.43 -4.11
N LEU A 225 3.97 14.93 -3.22
CA LEU A 225 5.25 15.56 -2.92
C LEU A 225 6.12 15.62 -4.16
N VAL A 226 6.12 14.56 -4.98
CA VAL A 226 6.88 14.53 -6.23
C VAL A 226 6.46 15.69 -7.14
N LEU A 227 5.15 15.94 -7.28
CA LEU A 227 4.64 17.06 -8.06
C LEU A 227 4.97 18.43 -7.44
N ARG A 228 4.87 18.56 -6.11
CA ARG A 228 5.14 19.82 -5.39
C ARG A 228 6.60 20.24 -5.44
N LEU A 229 7.51 19.28 -5.30
CA LEU A 229 8.96 19.52 -5.31
C LEU A 229 9.49 19.75 -6.72
N GLY A 230 8.83 19.17 -7.72
CA GLY A 230 9.27 19.18 -9.10
C GLY A 230 10.37 18.15 -9.37
N TYR A 231 10.59 17.83 -10.64
CA TYR A 231 11.37 16.67 -11.08
C TYR A 231 12.77 16.58 -10.43
N LEU A 232 13.62 17.61 -10.57
CA LEU A 232 15.02 17.56 -10.12
C LEU A 232 15.17 17.39 -8.59
N ARG A 233 14.34 18.09 -7.81
CA ARG A 233 14.34 17.95 -6.34
C ARG A 233 13.81 16.57 -5.94
N SER A 234 12.79 16.07 -6.63
CA SER A 234 12.26 14.73 -6.39
C SER A 234 13.27 13.63 -6.67
N VAL A 235 14.15 13.79 -7.67
CA VAL A 235 15.27 12.85 -7.90
C VAL A 235 16.23 12.85 -6.71
N THR A 236 16.56 14.03 -6.18
CA THR A 236 17.46 14.14 -5.01
C THR A 236 16.86 13.48 -3.77
N VAL A 237 15.56 13.69 -3.52
CA VAL A 237 14.86 13.04 -2.40
C VAL A 237 14.80 11.53 -2.58
N TYR A 238 14.53 11.04 -3.79
CA TYR A 238 14.54 9.61 -4.09
C TYR A 238 15.88 8.96 -3.74
N VAL A 239 16.99 9.56 -4.18
CA VAL A 239 18.34 9.10 -3.83
C VAL A 239 18.58 9.18 -2.32
N GLY A 240 18.11 10.25 -1.67
CA GLY A 240 18.18 10.41 -0.21
C GLY A 240 17.44 9.31 0.56
N LEU A 241 16.24 8.90 0.11
CA LEU A 241 15.47 7.81 0.71
C LEU A 241 16.25 6.49 0.65
N LEU A 242 16.83 6.16 -0.51
CA LEU A 242 17.64 4.96 -0.68
C LEU A 242 18.91 5.00 0.16
N ALA A 243 19.69 6.09 0.05
CA ALA A 243 20.94 6.25 0.78
C ALA A 243 20.72 6.18 2.29
N THR A 244 19.67 6.84 2.80
CA THR A 244 19.32 6.80 4.22
C THR A 244 18.92 5.40 4.64
N SER A 245 18.10 4.70 3.84
CA SER A 245 17.70 3.32 4.16
C SER A 245 18.91 2.39 4.31
N TYR A 246 19.81 2.37 3.32
CA TYR A 246 21.02 1.53 3.39
C TYR A 246 21.99 1.97 4.48
N PHE A 247 22.13 3.28 4.71
CA PHE A 247 22.93 3.79 5.82
C PHE A 247 22.42 3.29 7.17
N LEU A 248 21.11 3.33 7.40
CA LEU A 248 20.51 2.85 8.64
C LEU A 248 20.70 1.34 8.83
N VAL A 249 20.62 0.54 7.76
CA VAL A 249 20.91 -0.91 7.80
C VAL A 249 22.39 -1.20 8.14
N LEU A 250 23.32 -0.33 7.76
CA LEU A 250 24.73 -0.47 8.14
C LEU A 250 25.00 0.03 9.56
N LEU A 251 24.17 0.94 10.05
CA LEU A 251 24.33 1.56 11.36
C LEU A 251 23.89 0.65 12.50
N TYR A 252 22.83 -0.14 12.32
CA TYR A 252 22.29 -1.06 13.32
C TYR A 252 21.76 -2.37 12.74
#